data_AF-A0A497E7C1-F1
#
_entry.id   AF-A0A497E7C1-F1
#
_cell.length_a   1.000
_cell.length_b   1.000
_cell.length_c   1.000
_cell.angle_alpha   90.00
_cell.angle_beta   90.00
_cell.angle_gamma   90.00
#
_symmetry.space_group_name_H-M   'P 1'
#
loop_
_entity.id
_entity.type
_entity.pdbx_description
1 polymer ?
#
loop_
_entity_poly.entity_id
_entity_poly.type
_entity_poly.pdbx_seq_one_letter_code
_entity_poly.pdbx_strand_id
1 'polypeptide(L)' 'MKIAIASGKGGTGKTTLSTNLAVFMAQTEPVVLVDLDVEEPNSGLFVQGDAVHDEPKYKMIP' A
#
# COMPACT_ATOMS: atom_id res chain seq x y z
N MET A 1 13.30 8.17 3.35
CA MET A 1 13.51 7.62 1.98
C MET A 1 12.15 7.36 1.33
N LYS A 2 12.02 7.35 0.00
CA LYS A 2 10.78 6.95 -0.71
C LYS A 2 11.09 5.84 -1.71
N ILE A 3 10.38 4.72 -1.62
CA ILE A 3 10.55 3.56 -2.50
C ILE A 3 9.23 3.32 -3.21
N ALA A 4 9.24 3.25 -4.54
CA ALA A 4 8.08 2.90 -5.34
C ALA A 4 8.24 1.48 -5.91
N ILE A 5 7.27 0.61 -5.66
CA ILE A 5 7.20 -0.73 -6.23
C ILE A 5 6.07 -0.72 -7.26
N ALA A 6 6.42 -0.88 -8.53
CA ALA A 6 5.48 -0.85 -9.64
C ALA A 6 5.71 -2.03 -10.60
N SER A 7 4.67 -2.46 -11.29
CA SER A 7 4.71 -3.55 -12.27
C SER A 7 3.49 -3.48 -13.17
N GLY A 8 3.69 -3.66 -14.47
CA GLY A 8 2.64 -3.53 -15.50
C GLY A 8 1.68 -4.72 -15.62
N LYS A 9 1.81 -5.77 -14.78
CA LYS A 9 0.90 -6.93 -14.80
C LYS A 9 0.42 -7.26 -13.38
N GLY A 10 -0.81 -7.76 -13.27
CA GLY A 10 -1.33 -8.39 -12.04
C GLY A 10 -0.59 -9.69 -11.69
N GLY A 11 -0.54 -10.03 -10.40
CA GLY A 11 0.07 -11.29 -9.93
C GLY A 11 1.61 -11.33 -9.94
N THR A 12 2.29 -10.20 -10.11
CA THR A 12 3.77 -10.12 -10.11
C THR A 12 4.40 -10.01 -8.72
N GLY A 13 3.60 -10.14 -7.65
CA GLY A 13 4.08 -10.11 -6.27
C GLY A 13 4.33 -8.71 -5.69
N LYS A 14 3.87 -7.63 -6.34
CA LYS A 14 4.02 -6.25 -5.87
C LYS A 14 3.62 -6.08 -4.40
N THR A 15 2.39 -6.48 -4.06
CA THR A 15 1.82 -6.35 -2.71
C THR A 15 2.60 -7.20 -1.70
N THR A 16 2.98 -8.42 -2.07
CA THR A 16 3.79 -9.29 -1.21
C THR A 16 5.15 -8.65 -0.90
N LEU A 17 5.81 -8.10 -1.91
CA LEU A 17 7.10 -7.44 -1.74
C LEU A 17 6.98 -6.14 -0.92
N SER A 18 6.00 -5.29 -1.24
CA SER A 18 5.83 -3.99 -0.58
C SER A 18 5.49 -4.12 0.90
N THR A 19 4.58 -5.04 1.25
CA THR A 19 4.17 -5.28 2.64
C THR A 19 5.32 -5.85 3.48
N ASN A 20 6.03 -6.86 2.98
CA ASN A 20 7.16 -7.46 3.70
C ASN A 20 8.34 -6.48 3.83
N LEU A 21 8.63 -5.69 2.79
CA LEU A 21 9.65 -4.65 2.86
C LEU A 21 9.29 -3.60 3.92
N ALA A 22 8.03 -3.15 3.96
CA ALA A 22 7.57 -2.18 4.95
C ALA A 22 7.71 -2.71 6.37
N VAL A 23 7.29 -3.96 6.63
CA VAL A 23 7.43 -4.61 7.95
C VAL A 23 8.89 -4.77 8.35
N PHE A 24 9.76 -5.18 7.43
CA PHE A 24 11.19 -5.31 7.69
C PHE A 24 11.83 -3.97 8.07
N MET A 25 11.56 -2.91 7.30
CA MET A 25 12.10 -1.58 7.58
C MET A 25 11.53 -0.98 8.87
N ALA A 26 10.26 -1.28 9.20
CA ALA A 26 9.60 -0.83 10.42
C ALA A 26 10.26 -1.34 11.71
N GLN A 27 11.13 -2.37 11.62
CA GLN A 27 11.89 -2.85 12.77
C GLN A 27 12.92 -1.84 13.29
N THR A 28 13.36 -0.90 12.44
CA THR A 28 14.44 0.04 12.77
C THR A 28 14.07 1.51 12.59
N GLU A 29 13.04 1.81 11.79
CA GLU A 29 12.61 3.19 11.55
C GLU A 29 11.09 3.31 11.36
N PRO A 30 10.49 4.48 11.58
CA PRO A 30 9.08 4.71 11.26
C PRO A 30 8.82 4.58 9.75
N VAL A 31 7.87 3.73 9.36
CA VAL A 31 7.52 3.45 7.97
C VAL A 31 6.04 3.74 7.71
N VAL A 32 5.76 4.29 6.54
CA VAL A 32 4.40 4.42 6.00
C VAL A 32 4.30 3.55 4.75
N LEU A 33 3.39 2.58 4.77
CA LEU A 33 3.01 1.81 3.60
C LEU A 33 1.82 2.49 2.93
N VAL A 34 1.91 2.74 1.62
CA VAL A 34 0.84 3.34 0.82
C VAL A 34 0.47 2.38 -0.30
N ASP A 35 -0.78 1.92 -0.33
CA ASP A 35 -1.32 1.15 -1.43
C ASP A 35 -1.93 2.11 -2.46
N LEU A 36 -1.37 2.12 -3.67
CA LEU A 36 -1.81 3.00 -4.77
C LEU A 36 -2.61 2.24 -5.82
N ASP A 37 -2.96 0.98 -5.58
CA ASP A 37 -3.88 0.24 -6.43
C ASP A 37 -5.32 0.70 -6.15
N VAL A 38 -5.91 1.44 -7.10
CA VAL A 38 -7.26 2.00 -6.98
C VAL A 38 -8.33 0.93 -7.19
N GLU A 39 -8.05 -0.07 -8.03
CA GLU A 39 -9.01 -1.10 -8.39
C GLU A 39 -9.05 -2.20 -7.32
N GLU A 40 -7.87 -2.64 -6.85
CA GLU A 40 -7.75 -3.77 -5.92
C GLU A 40 -6.65 -3.54 -4.86
N PRO A 41 -6.89 -2.65 -3.87
CA PRO A 41 -5.96 -2.46 -2.76
C PRO A 41 -5.92 -3.72 -1.87
N ASN A 42 -4.75 -4.33 -1.74
CA ASN A 42 -4.57 -5.65 -1.11
C ASN A 42 -3.63 -5.62 0.11
N SER A 43 -3.04 -4.48 0.44
CA SER A 43 -2.08 -4.38 1.56
C SER A 43 -2.70 -4.76 2.92
N GLY A 44 -3.99 -4.46 3.11
CA GLY A 44 -4.74 -4.80 4.33
C GLY A 44 -4.88 -6.31 4.60
N LEU A 45 -4.64 -7.16 3.59
CA LEU A 45 -4.60 -8.62 3.77
C LEU A 45 -3.37 -9.09 4.56
N PHE A 46 -2.29 -8.28 4.57
CA PHE A 46 -1.01 -8.63 5.20
C PHE A 46 -0.73 -7.82 6.46
N VAL A 47 -1.23 -6.58 6.53
CA VAL A 47 -1.01 -5.67 7.66
C VAL A 47 -2.37 -5.25 8.20
N GLN A 48 -2.68 -5.69 9.41
CA GLN A 48 -3.93 -5.36 10.10
C GLN A 48 -3.77 -4.09 10.93
N GLY A 49 -4.81 -3.26 10.94
CA GLY A 49 -4.91 -2.08 11.77
C GLY A 49 -6.35 -1.56 11.79
N ASP A 50 -6.68 -0.80 12.82
CA ASP A 50 -7.99 -0.17 12.91
C ASP A 50 -8.04 1.06 11.99
N ALA A 51 -9.18 1.26 11.32
CA ALA A 51 -9.41 2.46 10.53
C ALA A 51 -9.48 3.67 11.47
N VAL A 52 -8.48 4.56 11.38
CA VAL A 52 -8.40 5.78 12.19
C VAL A 52 -8.99 7.01 11.48
N HIS A 53 -9.04 6.99 10.15
CA HIS A 53 -9.54 8.09 9.33
C HIS A 53 -10.05 7.53 8.00
N ASP A 54 -11.22 8.01 7.59
CA ASP A 54 -11.81 7.75 6.28
C ASP A 54 -12.33 9.08 5.73
N GLU A 55 -12.07 9.34 4.46
CA GLU A 55 -12.58 10.52 3.77
C GLU A 55 -13.02 10.19 2.34
N PRO A 56 -14.28 10.47 1.96
CA PRO A 56 -14.71 10.29 0.59
C PRO A 56 -13.99 11.30 -0.33
N LYS A 57 -13.43 10.79 -1.44
CA LYS A 57 -12.83 11.61 -2.50
C LYS A 57 -13.64 11.51 -3.79
N TYR A 58 -13.81 12.64 -4.44
CA TYR A 58 -14.54 12.74 -5.71
C TYR A 58 -13.59 13.14 -6.84
N LYS A 59 -13.76 12.52 -8.00
CA LYS A 59 -13.10 12.92 -9.25
C LYS A 59 -14.10 13.72 -10.08
N MET A 60 -13.70 14.91 -10.53
CA MET A 60 -14.47 15.68 -11.50
C MET A 60 -14.49 14.90 -12.83
N ILE A 61 -15.69 14.56 -13.31
CA ILE A 61 -15.90 13.90 -14.60
C ILE A 61 -16.51 14.98 -15.53
N PRO A 62 -15.96 15.23 -16.73
CA PRO A 62 -16.54 16.16 -17.71
C PRO A 62 -17.96 15.79 -18.15
#